data_AF-A0A3B9W5K4-F1
#
_entry.id   AF-A0A3B9W5K4-F1
#
_cell.length_a   1.000
_cell.length_b   1.000
_cell.length_c   1.000
_cell.angle_alpha   90.00
_cell.angle_beta   90.00
_cell.angle_gamma   90.00
#
_symmetry.space_group_name_H-M   'P 1'
#
loop_
_entity.id
_entity.type
_entity.pdbx_description
1 polymer ?
#
loop_
_entity_poly.entity_id
_entity_poly.type
_entity_poly.pdbx_seq_one_letter_code
_entity_poly.pdbx_strand_id
1 'polypeptide(L)'
;RFKTVGKGNKARQIAVSELVLNALKRYRLSLGLPALPVLSDTSPLIGQTRNRHLPIKDTKRIRVLVQACFDRAADALSAQGMQLDAAQLRTATVHWLRHTGISDDVKVRPREHVRDDAGHSSGATTDRYIDISLRERARSAKLKGVKK
;
A
#
# COMPACT_ATOMS: atom_id res chain seq x y z
N ARG A 1 12.35 -8.83 -8.09
CA ARG A 1 12.31 -8.90 -6.60
C ARG A 1 13.04 -7.69 -6.05
N PHE A 2 12.53 -7.07 -4.99
CA PHE A 2 13.10 -5.85 -4.41
C PHE A 2 13.69 -6.15 -3.03
N LYS A 3 14.91 -5.71 -2.73
CA LYS A 3 15.54 -5.91 -1.41
C LYS A 3 15.36 -4.65 -0.57
N THR A 4 14.85 -4.79 0.66
CA THR A 4 14.78 -3.70 1.64
C THR A 4 15.48 -4.10 2.93
N VAL A 5 15.93 -3.12 3.70
CA VAL A 5 16.44 -3.33 5.05
C VAL A 5 15.47 -2.65 6.02
N GLY A 6 14.88 -3.44 6.90
CA GLY A 6 13.89 -2.98 7.87
C GLY A 6 14.44 -2.84 9.29
N LYS A 7 13.53 -2.63 10.25
CA LYS A 7 13.85 -2.56 11.69
C LYS A 7 14.69 -3.77 12.13
N GLY A 8 15.78 -3.49 12.86
CA GLY A 8 16.74 -4.50 13.31
C GLY A 8 17.76 -4.94 12.24
N ASN A 9 17.99 -4.11 11.22
CA ASN A 9 18.91 -4.36 10.11
C ASN A 9 18.62 -5.67 9.34
N LYS A 10 17.35 -6.08 9.31
CA LYS A 10 16.95 -7.32 8.65
C LYS A 10 16.63 -7.06 7.18
N ALA A 11 17.41 -7.67 6.30
CA ALA A 11 17.15 -7.68 4.87
C ALA A 11 15.89 -8.49 4.56
N ARG A 12 15.05 -7.98 3.66
CA ARG A 12 13.82 -8.65 3.19
C ARG A 12 13.76 -8.57 1.69
N GLN A 13 13.26 -9.63 1.06
CA GLN A 13 12.88 -9.62 -0.35
C GLN A 13 11.39 -9.42 -0.44
N ILE A 14 10.97 -8.36 -1.14
CA ILE A 14 9.58 -8.06 -1.40
C ILE A 14 9.28 -8.50 -2.83
N ALA A 15 8.24 -9.32 -2.99
CA ALA A 15 7.67 -9.60 -4.30
C ALA A 15 6.98 -8.34 -4.84
N VAL A 16 7.30 -7.96 -6.07
CA VAL A 16 6.76 -6.75 -6.71
C VAL A 16 5.88 -7.21 -7.87
N SER A 17 4.62 -6.77 -7.89
CA SER A 17 3.70 -7.07 -8.99
C SER A 17 4.14 -6.36 -10.28
N GLU A 18 3.69 -6.87 -11.42
CA GLU A 18 3.95 -6.25 -12.74
C GLU A 18 3.46 -4.80 -12.79
N LEU A 19 2.33 -4.48 -12.15
CA LEU A 19 1.81 -3.12 -12.09
C LEU A 19 2.79 -2.17 -11.39
N VAL A 20 3.34 -2.58 -10.24
CA VAL A 20 4.32 -1.79 -9.51
C VAL A 20 5.64 -1.71 -10.29
N LEU A 21 6.09 -2.81 -10.90
CA LEU A 21 7.29 -2.82 -11.73
C LEU A 21 7.17 -1.84 -12.90
N ASN A 22 6.02 -1.83 -13.59
CA ASN A 22 5.75 -0.90 -14.68
C ASN A 22 5.68 0.55 -14.20
N ALA A 23 5.11 0.81 -13.02
CA ALA A 23 5.14 2.14 -12.41
C ALA A 23 6.57 2.62 -12.13
N LEU A 24 7.43 1.74 -11.59
CA LEU A 24 8.84 2.05 -11.33
C LEU A 24 9.63 2.28 -12.62
N LYS A 25 9.42 1.47 -13.66
CA LYS A 25 10.02 1.67 -14.99
C LYS A 25 9.66 3.05 -15.55
N ARG A 26 8.37 3.41 -15.54
CA ARG A 26 7.90 4.74 -15.99
C ARG A 26 8.52 5.87 -15.18
N TYR A 27 8.61 5.72 -13.86
CA TYR A 27 9.23 6.72 -13.00
C TYR A 27 10.71 6.95 -13.39
N ARG A 28 11.49 5.87 -13.54
CA ARG A 28 12.90 5.96 -13.94
C ARG A 28 13.10 6.61 -15.30
N LEU A 29 12.27 6.24 -16.29
CA LEU A 29 12.29 6.88 -17.61
C LEU A 29 12.04 8.39 -17.53
N SER A 30 11.13 8.84 -16.64
CA SER A 30 10.89 10.29 -16.42
C SER A 30 12.05 11.03 -15.74
N LEU A 31 13.03 10.30 -15.21
CA LEU A 31 14.29 10.84 -14.70
C LEU A 31 15.41 10.79 -15.74
N GLY A 32 15.15 10.32 -16.96
CA GLY A 32 16.18 10.08 -17.97
C GLY A 32 17.06 8.86 -17.68
N LEU A 33 16.62 7.98 -16.77
CA LEU A 33 17.35 6.75 -16.41
C LEU A 33 16.83 5.55 -17.20
N PRO A 34 17.65 4.48 -17.37
CA PRO A 34 17.19 3.23 -17.95
C PRO A 34 16.01 2.64 -17.15
N ALA A 35 15.05 2.03 -17.85
CA ALA A 35 13.81 1.51 -17.26
C ALA A 35 14.07 0.52 -16.10
N LEU A 36 15.14 -0.26 -16.18
CA LEU A 36 15.63 -1.13 -15.11
C LEU A 36 16.99 -0.63 -14.62
N PRO A 37 17.28 -0.74 -13.31
CA PRO A 37 18.59 -0.41 -12.78
C PRO A 37 19.65 -1.40 -13.28
N VAL A 38 20.85 -0.90 -13.53
CA VAL A 38 22.06 -1.72 -13.73
C VAL A 38 22.71 -2.02 -12.38
N LEU A 39 23.64 -2.98 -12.33
CA LEU A 39 24.27 -3.39 -11.06
C LEU A 39 25.02 -2.25 -10.35
N SER A 40 25.55 -1.29 -11.10
CA SER A 40 26.25 -0.10 -10.58
C SER A 40 25.33 1.09 -10.29
N ASP A 41 24.02 0.92 -10.42
CA ASP A 41 23.07 2.02 -10.26
C ASP A 41 22.94 2.42 -8.77
N THR A 42 23.35 3.65 -8.47
CA THR A 42 23.26 4.26 -7.14
C THR A 42 22.10 5.24 -7.01
N SER A 43 21.25 5.36 -8.04
CA SER A 43 20.10 6.25 -8.01
C SER A 43 19.11 5.87 -6.90
N PRO A 44 18.56 6.86 -6.18
CA PRO A 44 17.57 6.59 -5.15
C PRO A 44 16.27 6.07 -5.78
N LEU A 45 15.58 5.18 -5.07
CA LEU A 45 14.27 4.68 -5.52
C LEU A 45 13.24 5.82 -5.65
N ILE A 46 13.27 6.79 -4.75
CA ILE A 46 12.43 7.99 -4.77
C ILE A 46 13.34 9.19 -4.49
N GLY A 47 13.41 10.09 -5.46
CA GLY A 47 14.19 11.33 -5.39
C GLY A 47 13.48 12.47 -4.66
N GLN A 48 14.25 13.46 -4.18
CA GLN A 48 13.68 14.71 -3.65
C GLN A 48 13.05 15.56 -4.76
N THR A 49 12.10 16.43 -4.39
CA THR A 49 11.44 17.34 -5.35
C THR A 49 12.43 18.30 -6.03
N ARG A 50 13.40 18.85 -5.28
CA ARG A 50 14.39 19.82 -5.77
C ARG A 50 15.57 19.16 -6.49
N ASN A 51 16.03 18.02 -6.00
CA ASN A 51 17.09 17.24 -6.62
C ASN A 51 16.68 15.76 -6.64
N ARG A 52 16.23 15.30 -7.79
CA ARG A 52 15.69 13.94 -7.98
C ARG A 52 16.76 12.85 -7.90
N HIS A 53 18.04 13.22 -7.92
CA HIS A 53 19.16 12.29 -7.75
C HIS A 53 19.52 12.05 -6.28
N LEU A 54 18.97 12.83 -5.35
CA LEU A 54 19.16 12.62 -3.91
C LEU A 54 17.97 11.88 -3.30
N PRO A 55 18.18 10.94 -2.37
CA PRO A 55 17.10 10.23 -1.71
C PRO A 55 16.24 11.19 -0.89
N ILE A 56 14.93 10.92 -0.82
CA ILE A 56 14.06 11.62 0.13
C ILE A 56 14.57 11.44 1.57
N LYS A 57 14.51 12.52 2.34
CA LYS A 57 14.91 12.52 3.77
C LYS A 57 13.70 12.40 4.71
N ASP A 58 12.51 12.71 4.22
CA ASP A 58 11.28 12.75 5.01
C ASP A 58 10.12 12.14 4.21
N THR A 59 9.38 11.25 4.86
CA THR A 59 8.19 10.58 4.31
C THR A 59 6.95 11.46 4.33
N LYS A 60 6.96 12.61 5.06
CA LYS A 60 5.84 13.58 5.07
C LYS A 60 5.41 13.98 3.66
N ARG A 61 6.36 14.11 2.73
CA ARG A 61 6.06 14.49 1.34
C ARG A 61 5.19 13.44 0.64
N ILE A 62 5.48 12.16 0.86
CA ILE A 62 4.66 11.04 0.35
C ILE A 62 3.26 11.11 0.98
N ARG A 63 3.18 11.35 2.30
CA ARG A 63 1.90 11.49 2.99
C ARG A 63 1.03 12.60 2.39
N VAL A 64 1.60 13.77 2.13
CA VAL A 64 0.89 14.90 1.52
C VAL A 64 0.39 14.54 0.12
N LEU A 65 1.22 13.89 -0.72
CA LEU A 65 0.81 13.48 -2.06
C LEU A 65 -0.33 12.46 -2.05
N VAL A 66 -0.23 11.46 -1.17
CA VAL A 66 -1.29 10.44 -1.01
C VAL A 66 -2.58 11.07 -0.48
N GLN A 67 -2.48 11.95 0.52
CA GLN A 67 -3.64 12.66 1.06
C GLN A 67 -4.34 13.50 -0.03
N ALA A 68 -3.59 14.23 -0.84
CA ALA A 68 -4.17 15.00 -1.94
C ALA A 68 -4.90 14.12 -2.97
N CYS A 69 -4.46 12.88 -3.19
CA CYS A 69 -5.21 11.93 -4.01
C CYS A 69 -6.51 11.48 -3.33
N PHE A 70 -6.48 11.24 -2.01
CA PHE A 70 -7.68 10.90 -1.23
C PHE A 70 -8.69 12.03 -1.18
N ASP A 71 -8.23 13.26 -0.98
CA ASP A 71 -9.10 14.44 -0.93
C ASP A 71 -9.84 14.61 -2.27
N ARG A 72 -9.12 14.51 -3.41
CA ARG A 72 -9.74 14.55 -4.74
C ARG A 72 -10.76 13.43 -4.97
N ALA A 73 -10.44 12.22 -4.53
CA ALA A 73 -11.38 11.10 -4.63
C ALA A 73 -12.60 11.31 -3.71
N ALA A 74 -12.41 11.90 -2.53
CA ALA A 74 -13.49 12.23 -1.61
C ALA A 74 -14.40 13.32 -2.17
N ASP A 75 -13.85 14.30 -2.88
CA ASP A 75 -14.62 15.33 -3.56
C ASP A 75 -15.47 14.72 -4.69
N ALA A 76 -14.89 13.80 -5.47
CA ALA A 76 -15.63 13.05 -6.50
C ALA A 76 -16.76 12.20 -5.90
N LEU A 77 -16.54 11.53 -4.77
CA LEU A 77 -17.57 10.77 -4.05
C LEU A 77 -18.67 11.69 -3.48
N SER A 78 -18.29 12.85 -2.94
CA SER A 78 -19.24 13.85 -2.44
C SER A 78 -20.17 14.33 -3.55
N ALA A 79 -19.62 14.58 -4.75
CA ALA A 79 -20.39 14.97 -5.93
C ALA A 79 -21.38 13.89 -6.40
N GLN A 80 -21.13 12.63 -6.07
CA GLN A 80 -22.01 11.49 -6.36
C GLN A 80 -23.03 11.20 -5.25
N GLY A 81 -23.09 12.01 -4.19
CA GLY A 81 -23.99 11.78 -3.06
C GLY A 81 -23.50 10.69 -2.09
N MET A 82 -22.21 10.37 -2.08
CA MET A 82 -21.59 9.37 -1.21
C MET A 82 -20.85 10.03 -0.02
N GLN A 83 -21.56 10.81 0.80
CA GLN A 83 -20.97 11.67 1.84
C GLN A 83 -20.23 10.88 2.93
N LEU A 84 -20.74 9.71 3.32
CA LEU A 84 -20.09 8.87 4.35
C LEU A 84 -18.73 8.35 3.87
N ASP A 85 -18.67 7.85 2.63
CA ASP A 85 -17.45 7.32 2.05
C ASP A 85 -16.42 8.44 1.80
N ALA A 86 -16.89 9.61 1.35
CA ALA A 86 -16.05 10.79 1.23
C ALA A 86 -15.43 11.20 2.58
N ALA A 87 -16.21 11.23 3.66
CA ALA A 87 -15.71 11.56 4.99
C ALA A 87 -14.67 10.55 5.49
N GLN A 88 -14.89 9.25 5.26
CA GLN A 88 -13.91 8.21 5.59
C GLN A 88 -12.60 8.46 4.83
N LEU A 89 -12.68 8.71 3.52
CA LEU A 89 -11.51 8.89 2.68
C LEU A 89 -10.68 10.12 3.05
N ARG A 90 -11.31 11.22 3.49
CA ARG A 90 -10.61 12.41 4.00
C ARG A 90 -9.77 12.12 5.26
N THR A 91 -10.17 11.15 6.08
CA THR A 91 -9.43 10.76 7.29
C THR A 91 -8.43 9.62 7.06
N ALA A 92 -8.47 8.99 5.90
CA ALA A 92 -7.58 7.88 5.56
C ALA A 92 -6.12 8.35 5.46
N THR A 93 -5.19 7.52 5.93
CA THR A 93 -3.75 7.83 5.89
C THR A 93 -2.99 6.84 5.00
N VAL A 94 -1.72 7.12 4.72
CA VAL A 94 -0.84 6.15 4.03
C VAL A 94 -0.82 4.78 4.74
N HIS A 95 -0.95 4.77 6.07
CA HIS A 95 -1.00 3.52 6.83
C HIS A 95 -2.29 2.73 6.56
N TRP A 96 -3.40 3.43 6.30
CA TRP A 96 -4.66 2.81 5.88
C TRP A 96 -4.49 2.04 4.57
N LEU A 97 -3.78 2.57 3.57
CA LEU A 97 -3.47 1.84 2.32
C LEU A 97 -2.71 0.54 2.58
N ARG A 98 -1.71 0.57 3.47
CA ARG A 98 -0.95 -0.63 3.83
C ARG A 98 -1.87 -1.67 4.47
N HIS A 99 -2.76 -1.24 5.37
CA HIS A 99 -3.71 -2.16 6.00
C HIS A 99 -4.70 -2.74 4.99
N THR A 100 -5.32 -1.92 4.15
CA THR A 100 -6.26 -2.35 3.12
C THR A 100 -5.60 -3.32 2.14
N GLY A 101 -4.40 -3.00 1.67
CA GLY A 101 -3.64 -3.86 0.76
C GLY A 101 -3.31 -5.21 1.37
N ILE A 102 -2.85 -5.25 2.63
CA ILE A 102 -2.58 -6.52 3.33
C ILE A 102 -3.88 -7.31 3.56
N SER A 103 -4.95 -6.65 3.99
CA SER A 103 -6.26 -7.28 4.18
C SER A 103 -6.79 -7.93 2.92
N ASP A 104 -6.67 -7.24 1.79
CA ASP A 104 -7.13 -7.75 0.49
C ASP A 104 -6.24 -8.90 0.01
N ASP A 105 -4.92 -8.77 0.16
CA ASP A 105 -3.96 -9.79 -0.26
C ASP A 105 -4.12 -11.12 0.52
N VAL A 106 -4.47 -11.06 1.81
CA VAL A 106 -4.78 -12.25 2.64
C VAL A 106 -6.03 -13.00 2.16
N LYS A 107 -6.94 -12.34 1.41
CA LYS A 107 -8.13 -13.01 0.86
C LYS A 107 -7.77 -13.95 -0.31
N VAL A 108 -6.65 -13.71 -0.99
CA VAL A 108 -6.28 -14.39 -2.25
C VAL A 108 -4.95 -15.13 -2.20
N ARG A 109 -4.01 -14.75 -1.32
CA ARG A 109 -2.69 -15.37 -1.19
C ARG A 109 -2.50 -16.11 0.14
N PRO A 110 -1.60 -17.12 0.19
CA PRO A 110 -1.23 -17.78 1.44
C PRO A 110 -0.74 -16.78 2.49
N ARG A 111 -1.23 -16.94 3.72
CA ARG A 111 -1.03 -15.99 4.84
C ARG A 111 0.45 -15.79 5.18
N GLU A 112 1.23 -16.86 5.06
CA GLU A 112 2.68 -16.85 5.30
C GLU A 112 3.41 -15.93 4.32
N HIS A 113 3.03 -15.97 3.04
CA HIS A 113 3.61 -15.11 2.01
C HIS A 113 3.30 -13.62 2.28
N VAL A 114 2.04 -13.31 2.60
CA VAL A 114 1.62 -11.93 2.89
C VAL A 114 2.27 -11.40 4.18
N ARG A 115 2.41 -12.24 5.22
CA ARG A 115 3.12 -11.88 6.47
C ARG A 115 4.57 -11.49 6.18
N ASP A 116 5.26 -12.28 5.37
CA ASP A 116 6.68 -12.09 5.08
C ASP A 116 6.91 -10.85 4.19
N ASP A 117 6.07 -10.65 3.17
CA ASP A 117 6.03 -9.43 2.33
C ASP A 117 5.70 -8.17 3.17
N ALA A 118 4.75 -8.28 4.12
CA ALA A 118 4.39 -7.19 5.03
C ALA A 118 5.46 -6.89 6.10
N GLY A 119 6.43 -7.77 6.28
CA GLY A 119 7.53 -7.58 7.21
C GLY A 119 7.16 -7.77 8.69
N HIS A 120 6.06 -8.47 9.00
CA HIS A 120 5.66 -8.73 10.38
C HIS A 120 6.57 -9.78 11.03
N SER A 121 7.08 -9.49 12.23
CA SER A 121 7.92 -10.42 12.98
C SER A 121 7.13 -11.51 13.71
N SER A 122 5.81 -11.40 13.80
CA SER A 122 4.92 -12.42 14.38
C SER A 122 3.60 -12.54 13.62
N GLY A 123 3.03 -13.74 13.58
CA GLY A 123 1.74 -14.04 12.93
C GLY A 123 0.56 -13.23 13.51
N ALA A 124 0.63 -12.89 14.80
CA ALA A 124 -0.41 -12.13 15.51
C ALA A 124 -0.70 -10.74 14.91
N THR A 125 0.27 -10.11 14.23
CA THR A 125 0.04 -8.83 13.54
C THR A 125 -0.76 -9.03 12.25
N THR A 126 -0.64 -10.20 11.63
CA THR A 126 -1.41 -10.60 10.45
C THR A 126 -2.81 -11.11 10.82
N ASP A 127 -3.01 -11.62 12.04
CA ASP A 127 -4.32 -12.07 12.52
C ASP A 127 -5.33 -10.92 12.71
N ARG A 128 -4.87 -9.69 13.00
CA ARG A 128 -5.74 -8.50 13.09
C ARG A 128 -6.50 -8.20 11.79
N TYR A 129 -6.00 -8.62 10.63
CA TYR A 129 -6.69 -8.42 9.35
C TYR A 129 -7.85 -9.40 9.14
N ILE A 130 -7.94 -10.48 9.94
CA ILE A 130 -9.11 -11.39 9.95
C ILE A 130 -10.34 -10.67 10.49
N ASP A 131 -10.18 -9.69 11.37
CA ASP A 131 -11.30 -9.02 12.04
C ASP A 131 -12.18 -8.21 11.07
N ILE A 132 -11.58 -7.72 9.97
CA ILE A 132 -12.32 -7.09 8.87
C ILE A 132 -13.19 -8.14 8.15
N SER A 133 -12.68 -9.37 7.95
CA SER A 133 -13.47 -10.48 7.41
C SER A 133 -14.58 -10.92 8.38
N LEU A 134 -14.38 -10.82 9.70
CA LEU A 134 -15.40 -11.11 10.70
C LEU A 134 -16.52 -10.07 10.70
N ARG A 135 -16.20 -8.78 10.52
CA ARG A 135 -17.21 -7.73 10.30
C ARG A 135 -17.96 -7.87 8.99
N GLU A 136 -17.29 -8.24 7.90
CA GLU A 136 -17.94 -8.58 6.62
C GLU A 136 -18.85 -9.81 6.79
N ARG A 137 -18.37 -10.86 7.47
CA ARG A 137 -19.13 -12.08 7.78
C ARG A 137 -20.35 -11.79 8.66
N ALA A 138 -20.21 -10.93 9.65
CA ALA A 138 -21.31 -10.49 10.52
C ALA A 138 -22.37 -9.69 9.73
N ARG A 139 -21.94 -8.81 8.80
CA ARG A 139 -22.86 -8.12 7.89
C ARG A 139 -23.56 -9.07 6.94
N SER A 140 -22.86 -10.04 6.34
CA SER A 140 -23.49 -11.04 5.47
C SER A 140 -24.40 -12.01 6.25
N ALA A 141 -24.10 -12.27 7.51
CA ALA A 141 -24.92 -13.13 8.38
C ALA A 141 -26.25 -12.47 8.76
N LYS A 142 -26.35 -11.13 8.82
CA LYS A 142 -27.62 -10.43 9.07
C LYS A 142 -28.71 -10.74 8.03
N LEU A 143 -28.33 -11.14 6.82
CA LEU A 143 -29.25 -11.48 5.72
C LEU A 143 -29.48 -12.98 5.59
N LYS A 144 -28.90 -13.82 6.45
CA LYS A 144 -29.19 -15.26 6.44
C LYS A 144 -30.58 -15.51 7.05
N GLY A 145 -31.58 -15.65 6.19
CA GLY A 145 -32.85 -16.26 6.57
C GLY A 145 -32.63 -17.72 6.95
N VAL A 146 -33.04 -18.10 8.16
CA VAL A 146 -33.11 -19.50 8.57
C VAL A 146 -34.21 -20.14 7.72
N LYS A 147 -33.83 -20.96 6.73
CA LYS A 147 -34.80 -21.85 6.10
C LYS A 147 -35.09 -22.97 7.11
N LYS A 148 -36.35 -23.03 7.55
CA LYS A 148 -36.91 -24.18 8.26
C LYS A 148 -36.95 -25.39 7.34
#